data_AF-A0A7C4VDR1-F1
#
_entry.id   AF-A0A7C4VDR1-F1
#
_cell.length_a   1.000
_cell.length_b   1.000
_cell.length_c   1.000
_cell.angle_alpha   90.00
_cell.angle_beta   90.00
_cell.angle_gamma   90.00
#
_symmetry.space_group_name_H-M   'P 1'
#
loop_
_entity.id
_entity.type
_entity.pdbx_description
1 polymer ?
#
loop_
_entity_poly.entity_id
_entity_poly.type
_entity_poly.pdbx_seq_one_letter_code
_entity_poly.pdbx_strand_id
1 'polypeptide(L)' 'MKEEEMFHKIIDFLRNEGYKIVETHPGRQQGPDIVAEKSGRDMVIEVKGDTEALDVDLGTAIWQLLR' A
#
# COMPACT_ATOMS: atom_id res chain seq x y z
N MET A 1 -10.18 -11.73 0.96
CA MET A 1 -9.05 -12.00 0.03
C MET A 1 -7.80 -11.82 0.86
N LYS A 2 -6.81 -12.72 0.81
CA LYS A 2 -5.61 -12.56 1.67
C LYS A 2 -4.86 -11.29 1.27
N GLU A 3 -4.23 -10.62 2.23
CA GLU A 3 -3.48 -9.37 2.05
C GLU A 3 -2.46 -9.48 0.89
N GLU A 4 -1.74 -10.59 0.82
CA GLU A 4 -0.77 -10.88 -0.25
C GLU A 4 -1.41 -10.94 -1.65
N GLU A 5 -2.60 -11.53 -1.78
CA GLU A 5 -3.31 -11.58 -3.06
C GLU A 5 -3.81 -10.19 -3.47
N MET A 6 -4.23 -9.37 -2.48
CA MET A 6 -4.64 -7.99 -2.72
C MET A 6 -3.47 -7.11 -3.15
N PHE A 7 -2.32 -7.28 -2.50
CA PHE A 7 -1.08 -6.59 -2.80
C PHE A 7 -0.69 -6.76 -4.27
N HIS A 8 -0.65 -8.00 -4.76
CA HIS A 8 -0.30 -8.27 -6.16
C HIS A 8 -1.29 -7.66 -7.15
N LYS A 9 -2.59 -7.74 -6.88
CA LYS A 9 -3.63 -7.12 -7.73
C LYS A 9 -3.49 -5.60 -7.81
N ILE A 10 -3.15 -4.94 -6.71
CA ILE A 10 -2.93 -3.49 -6.68
C ILE A 10 -1.70 -3.12 -7.53
N ILE A 11 -0.59 -3.85 -7.41
CA ILE A 11 0.61 -3.61 -8.23
C ILE A 11 0.31 -3.74 -9.72
N ASP A 12 -0.40 -4.80 -10.12
CA ASP A 12 -0.73 -5.02 -11.53
C ASP A 12 -1.67 -3.94 -12.06
N PHE A 13 -2.66 -3.52 -11.26
CA PHE A 13 -3.54 -2.41 -11.59
C PHE A 13 -2.75 -1.10 -11.80
N LEU A 14 -1.87 -0.75 -10.86
CA LEU A 14 -1.05 0.47 -10.94
C LEU A 14 -0.15 0.48 -12.19
N ARG A 15 0.49 -0.64 -12.50
CA ARG A 15 1.31 -0.77 -13.71
C ARG A 15 0.49 -0.61 -14.98
N ASN A 16 -0.68 -1.22 -15.06
CA ASN A 16 -1.59 -1.09 -16.21
C ASN A 16 -2.08 0.35 -16.38
N GLU A 17 -2.26 1.08 -15.28
CA GLU A 17 -2.58 2.50 -15.28
C GLU A 17 -1.37 3.42 -15.54
N GLY A 18 -0.19 2.85 -15.81
CA GLY A 18 1.02 3.61 -16.14
C GLY A 18 1.70 4.28 -14.95
N TYR A 19 1.46 3.80 -13.72
CA TYR A 19 2.26 4.18 -12.57
C TYR A 19 3.59 3.42 -12.58
N LYS A 20 4.65 4.10 -12.14
CA LYS A 20 5.93 3.49 -11.80
C LYS A 20 5.89 3.05 -10.34
N ILE A 21 6.17 1.77 -10.06
CA ILE A 21 6.35 1.31 -8.68
C ILE A 21 7.74 1.75 -8.20
N VAL A 22 7.79 2.59 -7.18
CA VAL A 22 9.00 3.16 -6.61
C VAL A 22 9.56 2.27 -5.51
N GLU A 23 8.68 1.80 -4.63
CA GLU A 23 9.05 1.00 -3.47
C GLU A 23 7.93 0.03 -3.10
N THR A 24 8.31 -1.13 -2.55
CA THR A 24 7.38 -2.16 -2.08
C THR A 24 7.91 -2.81 -0.81
N HIS A 25 7.09 -2.88 0.22
CA HIS A 25 7.40 -3.53 1.50
C HIS A 25 6.30 -4.51 1.88
N PRO A 26 6.23 -5.71 1.27
CA PRO A 26 5.16 -6.63 1.58
C PRO A 26 5.19 -7.10 3.04
N GLY A 27 4.03 -7.07 3.70
CA GLY A 27 3.81 -7.58 5.04
C GLY A 27 4.19 -6.58 6.14
N ARG A 28 4.54 -7.07 7.35
CA ARG A 28 4.81 -6.23 8.52
C ARG A 28 6.21 -5.59 8.53
N GLN A 29 6.59 -4.98 7.41
CA GLN A 29 7.84 -4.25 7.28
C GLN A 29 7.64 -2.78 7.66
N GLN A 30 8.75 -2.09 7.96
CA GLN A 30 8.71 -0.67 8.28
C GLN A 30 8.56 0.13 6.98
N GLY A 31 7.62 1.08 6.97
CA GLY A 31 7.29 1.88 5.79
C GLY A 31 5.93 1.47 5.20
N PRO A 32 5.49 2.17 4.14
CA PRO A 32 4.25 1.83 3.44
C PRO A 32 4.42 0.57 2.59
N ASP A 33 3.32 -0.18 2.42
CA ASP A 33 3.32 -1.39 1.59
C ASP A 33 3.74 -1.09 0.14
N ILE A 34 3.24 0.00 -0.44
CA ILE A 34 3.55 0.39 -1.83
C ILE A 34 3.74 1.92 -1.93
N VAL A 35 4.78 2.33 -2.65
CA VAL A 35 4.93 3.69 -3.17
C VAL A 35 4.91 3.64 -4.69
N ALA A 36 4.02 4.41 -5.31
CA ALA A 36 3.87 4.49 -6.76
C ALA A 36 3.94 5.95 -7.24
N GLU A 37 4.59 6.18 -8.37
CA GLU A 37 4.74 7.52 -8.96
C GLU A 37 4.03 7.59 -10.30
N LYS A 38 3.33 8.70 -10.54
CA LYS A 38 2.82 9.05 -11.87
C LYS A 38 2.80 10.56 -12.04
N SER A 39 3.42 11.02 -13.12
CA SER A 39 3.49 12.44 -13.47
C SER A 39 4.14 13.30 -12.37
N GLY A 40 5.19 12.78 -11.73
CA GLY A 40 5.95 13.49 -10.70
C GLY A 40 5.20 13.62 -9.37
N ARG A 41 4.18 12.78 -9.13
CA ARG A 41 3.45 12.71 -7.88
C ARG A 41 3.53 11.31 -7.31
N ASP A 42 3.91 11.24 -6.04
CA ASP A 42 3.96 10.00 -5.29
C ASP A 42 2.60 9.70 -4.66
N MET A 43 2.20 8.44 -4.75
CA MET A 43 1.04 7.84 -4.13
C MET A 43 1.54 6.77 -3.17
N VAL A 44 1.18 6.92 -1.90
CA VAL A 44 1.53 5.98 -0.85
C VAL A 44 0.30 5.14 -0.52
N ILE A 45 0.47 3.82 -0.47
CA ILE A 45 -0.63 2.86 -0.34
C ILE A 45 -0.26 1.85 0.74
N GLU A 46 -1.18 1.68 1.69
CA GLU A 46 -1.16 0.62 2.69
C GLU A 46 -2.27 -0.39 2.35
N VAL A 47 -1.95 -1.67 2.33
CA VAL A 47 -2.84 -2.77 1.96
C VAL A 47 -3.26 -3.51 3.22
N LYS A 48 -4.58 -3.63 3.45
CA LYS A 48 -5.14 -4.36 4.59
C LYS A 48 -6.01 -5.51 4.08
N GLY A 49 -5.73 -6.72 4.58
CA GLY A 49 -6.41 -7.95 4.13
C GLY A 49 -7.73 -8.28 4.83
N ASP A 50 -8.04 -7.61 5.95
CA ASP A 50 -9.22 -7.88 6.78
C ASP A 50 -9.83 -6.55 7.26
N THR A 51 -11.14 -6.52 7.47
CA THR A 51 -11.93 -5.33 7.85
C THR A 51 -12.47 -5.40 9.27
N GLU A 52 -12.17 -6.46 10.04
CA GLU A 52 -12.69 -6.61 11.42
C GLU A 52 -12.22 -5.50 12.39
N ALA A 53 -11.15 -4.76 12.09
CA ALA A 53 -10.61 -3.69 12.94
C ALA A 53 -10.13 -2.46 12.14
N LEU A 54 -11.04 -1.89 11.33
CA LEU A 54 -10.75 -0.75 10.45
C LEU A 54 -10.16 0.48 11.19
N ASP A 55 -10.56 0.71 12.44
CA ASP A 55 -10.06 1.79 13.30
C ASP A 55 -8.60 1.59 13.70
N VAL A 56 -8.21 0.35 14.02
CA VAL A 56 -6.83 -0.04 14.31
C VAL A 56 -5.97 0.06 13.06
N ASP A 57 -6.49 -0.37 11.92
CA ASP A 57 -5.79 -0.30 10.63
C ASP A 57 -5.51 1.14 10.20
N LEU A 58 -6.50 2.02 10.36
CA LEU A 58 -6.34 3.44 10.07
C LEU A 58 -5.32 4.10 11.02
N GLY A 59 -5.37 3.78 12.31
CA GLY A 59 -4.39 4.28 13.27
C GLY A 59 -2.96 3.84 12.94
N THR A 60 -2.80 2.59 12.49
CA THR A 60 -1.50 2.02 12.08
C THR A 60 -0.96 2.73 10.84
N ALA A 61 -1.80 2.91 9.81
CA ALA A 61 -1.42 3.62 8.60
C ALA A 61 -1.00 5.07 8.87
N ILE A 62 -1.77 5.80 9.69
CA ILE A 62 -1.43 7.18 10.09
C ILE A 62 -0.09 7.20 10.84
N TRP A 63 0.13 6.26 11.77
CA TRP A 63 1.38 6.20 12.53
C TRP A 63 2.59 5.87 11.65
N GLN A 64 2.46 4.96 10.67
CA GLN A 64 3.54 4.62 9.72
C GLN A 64 3.88 5.80 8.81
N LEU A 65 2.89 6.61 8.41
CA LEU A 65 3.08 7.73 7.49
C LEU A 65 3.64 9.01 8.15
N LEU A 66 3.34 9.24 9.43
CA LEU A 66 3.72 10.49 10.13
C LEU A 66 5.02 10.38 10.93
N ARG A 67 5.70 9.24 10.91
CA ARG A 67 6.92 9.00 11.69
C ARG A 67 8.21 9.32 10.94
#